data_AF-A0AAN1PLZ9-F1
#
_entry.id   AF-A0AAN1PLZ9-F1
#
_cell.length_a   1.000
_cell.length_b   1.000
_cell.length_c   1.000
_cell.angle_alpha   90.00
_cell.angle_beta   90.00
_cell.angle_gamma   90.00
#
_symmetry.space_group_name_H-M   'P 1'
#
loop_
_entity.id
_entity.type
_entity.pdbx_description
1 polymer ?
#
loop_
_entity_poly.entity_id
_entity_poly.type
_entity_poly.pdbx_seq_one_letter_code
_entity_poly.pdbx_strand_id
1 'polypeptide(L)' 'MNDLSPPPLEQAPDEIKLAVDLIYLLESNGVDAATALAALKIVQQDLESKLNRQA' A
#
# COMPACT_ATOMS: atom_id res chain seq x y z
N MET A 1 32.50 -8.03 -3.74
CA MET A 1 31.08 -8.39 -3.81
C MET A 1 30.28 -7.25 -3.21
N ASN A 2 29.65 -6.42 -4.06
CA ASN A 2 28.57 -5.56 -3.58
C ASN A 2 27.34 -6.46 -3.54
N ASP A 3 26.92 -6.85 -2.34
CA ASP A 3 25.68 -7.58 -2.14
C ASP A 3 24.53 -6.59 -2.40
N LEU A 4 23.94 -6.66 -3.59
CA LEU A 4 22.83 -5.82 -4.04
C LEU A 4 21.47 -6.40 -3.62
N SER A 5 21.43 -7.25 -2.59
CA SER A 5 20.18 -7.73 -2.03
C SER A 5 19.42 -6.54 -1.43
N PRO A 6 18.19 -6.23 -1.89
CA PRO A 6 17.39 -5.20 -1.26
C PRO A 6 17.21 -5.55 0.23
N PRO A 7 17.20 -4.55 1.13
CA PRO A 7 17.00 -4.80 2.54
C PRO A 7 15.70 -5.62 2.75
N PRO A 8 15.67 -6.53 3.74
CA PRO A 8 14.48 -7.30 4.06
C PRO A 8 13.26 -6.38 4.20
N LEU A 9 12.07 -6.84 3.79
CA LEU A 9 10.83 -6.06 3.92
C LEU A 9 10.60 -5.56 5.35
N GLU A 10 11.08 -6.28 6.35
CA GLU A 10 11.06 -5.89 7.76
C GLU A 10 11.80 -4.56 8.06
N GLN A 11 12.75 -4.16 7.22
CA GLN A 11 13.51 -2.91 7.32
C GLN A 11 12.95 -1.80 6.40
N ALA A 12 11.91 -2.09 5.60
CA ALA A 12 11.29 -1.09 4.75
C ALA A 12 10.48 -0.05 5.58
N PRO A 13 10.27 1.16 5.05
CA PRO A 13 9.32 2.12 5.63
C PRO A 13 7.93 1.51 5.80
N ASP A 14 7.18 1.98 6.79
CA ASP A 14 5.87 1.41 7.15
C ASP A 14 4.87 1.49 6.00
N GLU A 15 4.92 2.56 5.19
CA GLU A 15 4.10 2.72 3.99
C GLU A 15 4.40 1.68 2.91
N ILE A 16 5.66 1.24 2.81
CA ILE A 16 6.07 0.22 1.84
C ILE A 16 5.60 -1.16 2.30
N LYS A 17 5.77 -1.48 3.58
CA LYS A 17 5.26 -2.73 4.17
C LYS A 17 3.76 -2.85 4.00
N LEU A 18 3.03 -1.79 4.35
CA LEU A 18 1.58 -1.75 4.21
C LEU A 18 1.14 -1.89 2.75
N ALA A 19 1.85 -1.25 1.81
CA ALA A 19 1.54 -1.40 0.39
C ALA A 19 1.70 -2.87 -0.07
N VAL A 20 2.76 -3.56 0.36
CA VAL A 20 2.98 -4.98 0.05
C VAL A 20 1.86 -5.85 0.62
N ASP A 21 1.47 -5.63 1.88
CA ASP A 21 0.38 -6.38 2.52
C ASP A 21 -0.96 -6.16 1.81
N LEU A 22 -1.24 -4.92 1.41
CA LEU A 22 -2.46 -4.58 0.65
C LEU A 22 -2.48 -5.24 -0.73
N ILE A 23 -1.35 -5.24 -1.44
CA ILE A 23 -1.24 -5.93 -2.74
C ILE A 23 -1.51 -7.42 -2.56
N TYR A 24 -0.86 -8.06 -1.58
CA TYR A 24 -1.07 -9.48 -1.29
C TYR A 24 -2.55 -9.78 -0.97
N LEU A 25 -3.21 -8.94 -0.17
CA LEU A 25 -4.62 -9.11 0.16
C LEU A 25 -5.52 -9.00 -1.08
N LEU A 26 -5.28 -8.02 -1.94
CA LEU A 26 -6.06 -7.79 -3.16
C LEU A 26 -5.91 -8.96 -4.14
N GLU A 27 -4.68 -9.42 -4.36
CA GLU A 27 -4.38 -10.56 -5.23
C GLU A 27 -4.97 -11.86 -4.69
N SER A 28 -4.85 -12.10 -3.38
CA SER A 28 -5.39 -13.30 -2.71
C SER A 28 -6.91 -13.37 -2.78
N ASN A 29 -7.59 -12.23 -2.92
CA ASN A 29 -9.04 -12.14 -3.11
C ASN A 29 -9.45 -12.06 -4.59
N GLY A 30 -8.51 -12.19 -5.53
CA GLY A 30 -8.79 -12.16 -6.97
C GLY A 30 -9.30 -10.80 -7.47
N VAL A 31 -8.97 -9.71 -6.78
CA VAL A 31 -9.35 -8.36 -7.18
C VAL A 31 -8.47 -7.92 -8.35
N ASP A 32 -9.08 -7.56 -9.48
CA ASP A 32 -8.33 -7.06 -10.62
C ASP A 32 -7.72 -5.68 -10.34
N ALA A 33 -6.62 -5.36 -11.02
CA ALA A 33 -5.88 -4.13 -10.79
C ALA A 33 -6.71 -2.86 -11.04
N ALA A 34 -7.65 -2.87 -11.99
CA ALA A 34 -8.47 -1.68 -12.27
C ALA A 34 -9.46 -1.41 -11.13
N THR A 35 -10.11 -2.47 -10.64
CA THR A 35 -10.98 -2.40 -9.45
C THR A 35 -10.19 -1.99 -8.21
N ALA A 36 -9.01 -2.58 -7.99
CA ALA A 36 -8.13 -2.23 -6.88
C ALA A 36 -7.73 -0.74 -6.90
N LEU A 37 -7.28 -0.22 -8.04
CA LEU A 37 -6.90 1.19 -8.19
C LEU A 37 -8.08 2.14 -7.94
N ALA A 38 -9.27 1.80 -8.44
CA ALA A 38 -10.47 2.60 -8.19
C ALA A 38 -10.82 2.65 -6.69
N ALA A 39 -10.74 1.51 -5.99
CA ALA A 39 -10.98 1.43 -4.56
C ALA A 39 -9.92 2.19 -3.74
N LEU A 40 -8.64 2.03 -4.07
CA LEU A 40 -7.54 2.73 -3.40
C LEU A 40 -7.65 4.24 -3.53
N LYS A 41 -8.13 4.75 -4.67
CA LYS A 41 -8.42 6.19 -4.84
C LYS A 41 -9.49 6.69 -3.86
N ILE A 42 -10.53 5.91 -3.62
CA ILE A 42 -11.59 6.25 -2.65
C ILE A 42 -11.00 6.26 -1.22
N VAL A 43 -10.21 5.23 -0.88
CA VAL A 43 -9.52 5.15 0.43
C VAL A 43 -8.60 6.34 0.64
N GLN A 44 -7.80 6.69 -0.36
CA GLN A 44 -6.92 7.86 -0.32
C GLN A 44 -7.70 9.15 -0.01
N GLN A 45 -8.79 9.40 -0.72
CA GLN A 45 -9.63 10.59 -0.53
C GLN A 45 -10.24 10.65 0.88
N ASP A 46 -10.64 9.51 1.46
CA ASP A 46 -11.17 9.45 2.83
C ASP A 46 -10.08 9.77 3.87
N LEU A 47 -8.87 9.24 3.68
CA LEU A 47 -7.73 9.51 4.56
C LEU A 47 -7.29 10.98 4.49
N GLU A 48 -7.19 11.55 3.29
CA GLU A 48 -6.92 12.97 3.09
C GLU A 48 -7.99 13.85 3.78
N SER A 49 -9.27 13.48 3.62
CA SER A 49 -10.38 14.17 4.28
C SER A 49 -10.33 14.05 5.81
N LYS A 50 -9.82 12.95 6.36
CA LYS A 50 -9.61 12.77 7.80
C LYS A 50 -8.48 13.64 8.32
N LEU A 51 -7.35 13.71 7.60
CA LEU A 51 -6.24 14.60 7.94
C LEU A 51 -6.68 16.07 7.94
N ASN A 52 -7.45 16.49 6.93
CA ASN A 52 -7.96 17.86 6.84
C ASN A 52 -9.00 18.20 7.92
N ARG A 53 -9.70 17.21 8.47
CA ARG A 53 -10.66 17.39 9.59
C ARG A 53 -9.98 17.42 10.96
N GLN A 54 -8.74 16.98 11.05
CA GLN A 54 -7.92 17.00 12.27
C GLN A 54 -6.99 18.22 12.34
N ALA A 55 -7.00 19.08 11.32
CA ALA A 55 -6.23 20.31 11.21
C ALA A 55 -7.00 21.55 11.71
#